data_AF-A0A6C8GSW9-F1
#
_entry.id   AF-A0A6C8GSW9-F1
#
_cell.length_a   1.000
_cell.length_b   1.000
_cell.length_c   1.000
_cell.angle_alpha   90.00
_cell.angle_beta   90.00
_cell.angle_gamma   90.00
#
_symmetry.space_group_name_H-M   'P 1'
#
loop_
_entity.id
_entity.type
_entity.pdbx_description
1 polymer ?
#
loop_
_entity_poly.entity_id
_entity_poly.type
_entity_poly.pdbx_seq_one_letter_code
_entity_poly.pdbx_strand_id
1 'polypeptide(L)' 'MFGESTMPGKRIAREKLTIKKMIALYESQCPQASAVQGHYDALFAYAQKRLDKCVFGEEKPACKQCPVHI' A
#
# COMPACT_ATOMS: atom_id res chain seq x y z
N MET A 1 -2.79 -26.70 -2.54
CA MET A 1 -2.01 -26.03 -3.60
C MET A 1 -2.62 -24.66 -3.83
N PHE A 2 -2.14 -23.62 -3.15
CA PHE A 2 -2.60 -22.25 -3.39
C PHE A 2 -1.70 -21.65 -4.46
N GLY A 3 -2.24 -21.56 -5.68
CA GLY A 3 -1.55 -21.07 -6.86
C GLY A 3 -1.09 -19.64 -6.67
N GLU A 4 0.23 -19.47 -6.66
CA GLU A 4 0.91 -18.20 -6.76
C GLU A 4 0.69 -17.67 -8.18
N SER A 5 -0.38 -16.91 -8.38
CA SER A 5 -0.64 -16.21 -9.64
C SER A 5 0.26 -14.97 -9.70
N THR A 6 1.51 -15.17 -10.05
CA THR A 6 2.45 -14.15 -10.53
C THR A 6 2.02 -13.72 -11.92
N MET A 7 1.06 -12.79 -12.00
CA MET A 7 0.91 -11.96 -13.19
C MET A 7 2.05 -10.93 -13.17
N PRO A 8 3.00 -10.97 -14.12
CA PRO A 8 4.12 -10.02 -14.12
C PRO A 8 3.58 -8.58 -14.33
N GLY A 9 4.01 -7.64 -13.48
CA GLY A 9 3.84 -6.20 -13.69
C GLY A 9 2.61 -5.51 -13.05
N LYS A 10 2.07 -6.01 -11.94
CA LYS A 10 0.93 -5.34 -11.24
C LYS A 10 1.07 -5.27 -9.71
N ARG A 11 2.19 -5.69 -9.13
CA ARG A 11 2.35 -5.80 -7.69
C ARG A 11 2.31 -4.43 -7.03
N ILE A 12 3.11 -3.48 -7.50
CA ILE A 12 3.14 -2.12 -6.96
C ILE A 12 1.80 -1.42 -7.16
N ALA A 13 1.23 -1.52 -8.36
CA ALA A 13 -0.08 -0.94 -8.67
C ALA A 13 -1.19 -1.50 -7.76
N ARG A 14 -1.18 -2.81 -7.51
CA ARG A 14 -2.14 -3.46 -6.59
C ARG A 14 -1.95 -3.00 -5.16
N GLU A 15 -0.71 -2.90 -4.67
CA GLU A 15 -0.45 -2.40 -3.31
C GLU A 15 -0.91 -0.94 -3.15
N LYS A 16 -0.67 -0.08 -4.15
CA LYS A 16 -1.21 1.29 -4.16
C LYS A 16 -2.74 1.29 -4.08
N LEU A 17 -3.43 0.47 -4.87
CA LEU A 17 -4.89 0.39 -4.84
C LEU A 17 -5.41 -0.13 -3.50
N THR A 18 -4.75 -1.13 -2.92
CA THR A 18 -5.09 -1.66 -1.60
C THR A 18 -4.99 -0.59 -0.52
N ILE A 19 -3.88 0.15 -0.47
CA ILE A 19 -3.68 1.23 0.51
C ILE A 19 -4.75 2.31 0.35
N LYS A 20 -5.07 2.73 -0.89
CA LYS A 20 -6.13 3.72 -1.15
C LYS A 20 -7.48 3.26 -0.57
N LYS A 21 -7.84 1.99 -0.77
CA LYS A 21 -9.08 1.42 -0.22
C LYS A 21 -9.05 1.36 1.30
N MET A 22 -7.93 0.94 1.89
CA MET A 22 -7.78 0.88 3.36
C MET A 22 -7.92 2.26 4.00
N ILE A 23 -7.33 3.29 3.38
CA ILE A 23 -7.44 4.68 3.84
C ILE A 23 -8.91 5.15 3.78
N ALA A 24 -9.60 4.95 2.65
CA ALA A 24 -11.00 5.34 2.50
C ALA A 24 -11.94 4.62 3.48
N LEU A 25 -11.69 3.33 3.75
CA LEU A 25 -12.44 2.58 4.76
C LEU A 25 -12.21 3.14 6.16
N TYR A 26 -10.96 3.47 6.51
CA TYR A 26 -10.63 4.05 7.81
C TYR A 26 -11.26 5.43 7.99
N GLU A 27 -11.08 6.32 7.01
CA GLU A 27 -11.64 7.68 7.02
C GLU A 27 -13.16 7.68 7.18
N SER A 28 -13.86 6.72 6.56
CA SER A 28 -15.33 6.66 6.61
C SER A 28 -15.90 5.96 7.85
N GLN A 29 -15.17 5.03 8.47
CA GLN A 29 -15.74 4.12 9.49
C GLN A 29 -15.12 4.27 10.88
N CYS A 30 -13.98 4.94 11.03
CA CYS A 30 -13.33 5.10 12.33
C CYS A 30 -13.72 6.42 13.01
N PRO A 31 -14.30 6.38 14.23
CA PRO A 31 -14.60 7.58 15.02
C PRO A 31 -13.37 8.45 15.31
N GLN A 32 -12.19 7.84 15.36
CA GLN A 32 -10.90 8.49 15.59
C GLN A 32 -10.22 8.99 14.30
N ALA A 33 -10.92 8.96 13.16
CA ALA A 33 -10.42 9.49 11.91
C ALA A 33 -10.07 10.99 12.06
N SER A 34 -8.98 11.40 11.40
CA SER A 34 -8.54 12.79 11.42
C SER A 34 -9.47 13.65 10.58
N ALA A 35 -9.94 14.77 11.14
CA ALA A 35 -10.71 15.76 10.41
C ALA A 35 -9.84 16.77 9.64
N VAL A 36 -8.51 16.63 9.71
CA VAL A 36 -7.57 17.56 9.05
C VAL A 36 -7.66 17.38 7.54
N GLN A 37 -8.02 18.46 6.83
CA GLN A 37 -8.10 18.46 5.38
C GLN A 37 -6.76 18.06 4.74
N GLY A 38 -6.81 17.14 3.78
CA GLY A 38 -5.63 16.66 3.05
C GLY A 38 -4.75 15.68 3.83
N HIS A 39 -5.10 15.31 5.06
CA HIS A 39 -4.32 14.35 5.86
C HIS A 39 -4.19 12.99 5.15
N TYR A 40 -5.30 12.45 4.65
CA TYR A 40 -5.34 11.15 3.99
C TYR A 40 -4.72 11.16 2.59
N ASP A 41 -4.82 12.28 1.87
CA ASP A 41 -4.11 12.47 0.60
C ASP A 41 -2.60 12.49 0.81
N ALA A 42 -2.11 13.21 1.83
CA ALA A 42 -0.70 13.24 2.18
C ALA A 42 -0.20 11.85 2.62
N LEU A 43 -0.99 11.12 3.40
CA LEU A 43 -0.68 9.74 3.80
C LEU A 43 -0.58 8.81 2.59
N PHE A 44 -1.53 8.92 1.66
CA PHE A 44 -1.53 8.12 0.44
C PHE A 44 -0.33 8.45 -0.46
N ALA A 45 -0.04 9.74 -0.67
CA ALA A 45 1.11 10.19 -1.45
C ALA A 45 2.44 9.70 -0.85
N TYR A 46 2.56 9.72 0.49
CA TYR A 46 3.72 9.15 1.18
C TYR A 46 3.86 7.65 0.90
N ALA A 47 2.78 6.88 1.01
CA ALA A 47 2.79 5.45 0.71
C ALA A 47 3.15 5.15 -0.76
N GLN A 48 2.61 5.92 -1.71
CA GLN A 48 2.95 5.79 -3.13
C GLN A 48 4.44 6.01 -3.36
N LYS A 49 5.01 7.09 -2.79
CA LYS A 49 6.43 7.41 -2.92
C LYS A 49 7.34 6.31 -2.37
N ARG A 50 6.92 5.60 -1.31
CA ARG A 50 7.68 4.45 -0.79
C ARG A 50 7.61 3.24 -1.72
N LEU A 51 6.44 2.96 -2.29
CA LEU A 51 6.27 1.87 -3.24
C LEU A 51 7.04 2.12 -4.55
N ASP A 52 7.05 3.36 -5.04
CA ASP A 52 7.82 3.75 -6.23
C ASP A 52 9.33 3.65 -6.04
N LYS A 53 9.80 3.77 -4.80
CA LYS A 53 11.22 3.62 -4.42
C LYS A 53 11.56 2.22 -3.92
N CYS A 54 10.65 1.25 -4.03
CA CYS A 54 10.90 -0.10 -3.56
C CYS A 54 12.06 -0.72 -4.35
N VAL A 55 13.10 -1.16 -3.64
CA VAL A 55 14.29 -1.79 -4.26
C VAL A 55 13.97 -3.08 -5.00
N PHE A 56 12.87 -3.74 -4.65
CA PHE A 56 12.41 -4.97 -5.29
C PHE A 56 11.44 -4.71 -6.45
N GLY A 57 10.97 -3.47 -6.64
CA GLY A 57 10.02 -3.12 -7.70
C GLY A 57 8.80 -4.08 -7.76
N GLU A 58 8.58 -4.68 -8.93
CA GLU A 58 7.49 -5.64 -9.15
C GLU A 58 7.72 -7.01 -8.49
N GLU A 59 8.96 -7.34 -8.14
CA GLU A 59 9.34 -8.55 -7.39
C GLU A 59 9.21 -8.36 -5.88
N LYS A 60 8.59 -7.26 -5.44
CA LYS A 60 8.38 -6.95 -4.03
C LYS A 60 7.65 -8.09 -3.32
N PRO A 61 8.25 -8.69 -2.28
CA PRO A 61 7.58 -9.72 -1.48
C PRO A 61 6.46 -9.11 -0.62
N ALA A 62 5.65 -9.97 -0.02
CA ALA A 62 4.74 -9.52 1.03
C ALA A 62 5.53 -8.84 2.16
N CYS A 63 4.99 -7.77 2.75
CA CYS A 63 5.73 -6.98 3.75
C CYS A 63 6.26 -7.81 4.93
N LYS A 64 5.52 -8.84 5.36
CA LYS A 64 5.95 -9.78 6.42
C LYS A 64 7.25 -10.54 6.08
N GLN A 65 7.56 -10.70 4.80
CA GLN A 65 8.74 -11.40 4.30
C GLN A 65 9.76 -10.43 3.69
N CYS A 66 9.56 -9.13 3.86
CA CYS A 66 10.42 -8.13 3.24
C CYS A 66 11.71 -8.00 4.06
N PRO A 67 12.88 -8.35 3.49
CA PRO A 67 14.13 -8.42 4.26
C PRO A 67 14.67 -7.05 4.67
N VAL A 68 14.09 -5.96 4.15
CA VAL A 68 14.45 -4.57 4.49
C VAL A 68 13.47 -3.92 5.48
N HIS A 69 12.37 -4.60 5.83
CA HIS A 69 11.43 -4.19 6.88
C HIS A 69 11.79 -4.91 8.19
N ILE A 70 12.96 -4.56 8.75
CA ILE A 70 13.44 -5.04 10.07
C ILE A 70 12.55 -4.49 11.17
#